data_AF-A0AAE3VCQ7-F1
#
_entry.id   AF-A0AAE3VCQ7-F1
#
_cell.length_a   1.000
_cell.length_b   1.000
_cell.length_c   1.000
_cell.angle_alpha   90.00
_cell.angle_beta   90.00
_cell.angle_gamma   90.00
#
_symmetry.space_group_name_H-M   'P 1'
#
loop_
_entity.id
_entity.type
_entity.pdbx_description
1 polymer ?
#
loop_
_entity_poly.entity_id
_entity_poly.type
_entity_poly.pdbx_seq_one_letter_code
_entity_poly.pdbx_strand_id
1 'polypeptide(L)'
;MLGNNEKIPGVNLADVFTKMLAELPWSSLRNYVQANAPLAKLCTIGGHRLEPNKRERIEKLIFREAQKAEFSDSWCNGVFASWYPVHEVLHGSLENYFHSDEYKAYREAEKLGEDDYVLPDAKFAEYFVVDDLDKWRILLCFSPLKFSKEQAAKILDDSQGNAQLLTKLKDVENEREELSRKAAQLAAEAEKLRAKQSEAGNEIQELKKQNRQLRQDQDQAQQKLESVQAEMRRLAQELSQADGVRAEREKALRDEMARTTARLQSDCDRVNKELSSWQSRYEEQRLANRRLEEQAQDASRQAAQADQQRAAVEKRESEKDKFADLVLSRIDWAKVGGAMKMTPTVRRNFNSLIKRLNYEEDRSLTIEGTLPEFWSKLVKDEKDLVDNIAKSNTREVQTGDMDDYWRTLNDMFADVLINLEARMAMIGMLQEIFFQQLADEDLAEPALGKSKAKKSDKAGEN
;
A
#
# COMPACT_ATOMS: atom_id res chain seq x y z
N MET A 1 -129.52 27.03 29.50
CA MET A 1 -128.16 27.09 28.95
C MET A 1 -127.54 28.38 29.41
N LEU A 2 -126.33 28.35 29.97
CA LEU A 2 -125.61 29.53 30.40
C LEU A 2 -125.13 30.26 29.13
N GLY A 3 -125.61 31.48 28.90
CA GLY A 3 -125.02 32.39 27.92
C GLY A 3 -124.06 33.38 28.58
N ASN A 4 -123.22 34.04 27.78
CA ASN A 4 -122.22 35.03 28.22
C ASN A 4 -122.71 36.07 29.26
N ASN A 5 -124.02 36.40 29.26
CA ASN A 5 -124.61 37.41 30.14
C ASN A 5 -125.06 36.90 31.52
N GLU A 6 -124.93 35.61 31.83
CA GLU A 6 -125.35 35.05 33.13
C GLU A 6 -124.18 35.06 34.14
N LYS A 7 -124.40 35.57 35.36
CA LYS A 7 -123.38 35.57 36.42
C LYS A 7 -122.98 34.13 36.76
N ILE A 8 -121.74 33.75 36.45
CA ILE A 8 -121.19 32.44 36.78
C ILE A 8 -120.63 32.48 38.23
N PRO A 9 -121.22 31.74 39.19
CA PRO A 9 -120.74 31.75 40.57
C PRO A 9 -119.31 31.20 40.66
N GLY A 10 -118.41 31.91 41.34
CA GLY A 10 -117.04 31.46 41.60
C GLY A 10 -115.99 31.81 40.53
N VAL A 11 -116.36 32.54 39.47
CA VAL A 11 -115.41 32.98 38.43
C VAL A 11 -115.05 34.45 38.59
N ASN A 12 -113.76 34.77 38.63
CA ASN A 12 -113.28 36.15 38.56
C ASN A 12 -113.10 36.57 37.10
N LEU A 13 -114.10 37.26 36.54
CA LEU A 13 -114.07 37.76 35.15
C LEU A 13 -112.85 38.64 34.85
N ALA A 14 -112.36 39.39 35.84
CA ALA A 14 -111.18 40.23 35.68
C ALA A 14 -109.91 39.39 35.42
N ASP A 15 -109.75 38.28 36.13
CA ASP A 15 -108.58 37.41 35.97
C ASP A 15 -108.63 36.67 34.64
N VAL A 16 -109.80 36.15 34.26
CA VAL A 16 -110.00 35.46 32.98
C VAL A 16 -109.79 36.43 31.80
N PHE A 17 -110.28 37.67 31.91
CA PHE A 17 -110.05 38.69 30.88
C PHE A 17 -108.58 39.10 30.77
N THR A 18 -107.87 39.19 31.90
CA THR A 18 -106.43 39.49 31.92
C THR A 18 -105.63 38.38 31.25
N LYS A 19 -105.97 37.11 31.50
CA LYS A 19 -105.37 35.96 30.80
C LYS A 19 -105.63 36.02 29.29
N MET A 20 -106.87 36.26 28.87
CA MET A 20 -107.23 36.42 27.46
C MET A 20 -106.40 37.51 26.77
N LEU A 21 -106.19 38.66 27.43
CA LEU A 21 -105.33 39.73 26.88
C LEU A 21 -103.85 39.35 26.82
N ALA A 22 -103.34 38.65 27.84
CA ALA A 22 -101.93 38.26 27.91
C ALA A 22 -101.55 37.23 26.83
N GLU A 23 -102.49 36.37 26.44
CA GLU A 23 -102.27 35.35 25.41
C GLU A 23 -102.25 35.90 23.98
N LEU A 24 -102.74 37.12 23.77
CA LEU A 24 -102.73 37.73 22.43
C LEU A 24 -101.30 37.97 21.92
N PRO A 25 -100.96 37.56 20.69
CA PRO A 25 -99.75 38.00 20.02
C PRO A 25 -99.78 39.51 19.83
N TRP A 26 -98.61 40.13 19.87
CA TRP A 26 -98.50 41.58 19.74
C TRP A 26 -99.16 42.13 18.45
N SER A 27 -99.05 41.39 17.35
CA SER A 27 -99.70 41.73 16.07
C SER A 27 -101.22 41.80 16.21
N SER A 28 -101.85 40.79 16.80
CA SER A 28 -103.30 40.73 17.01
C SER A 28 -103.78 41.81 17.97
N LEU A 29 -103.08 42.01 19.08
CA LEU A 29 -103.39 43.06 20.06
C LEU A 29 -103.30 44.47 19.43
N ARG A 30 -102.25 44.71 18.65
CA ARG A 30 -102.05 45.97 17.93
C ARG A 30 -103.17 46.21 16.92
N ASN A 31 -103.52 45.21 16.12
CA ASN A 31 -104.59 45.31 15.13
C ASN A 31 -105.94 45.61 15.79
N TYR A 32 -106.25 44.93 16.90
CA TYR A 32 -107.45 45.20 17.69
C TYR A 32 -107.50 46.67 18.18
N VAL A 33 -106.40 47.15 18.78
CA VAL A 33 -106.31 48.54 19.27
C VAL A 33 -106.45 49.55 18.12
N GLN A 34 -105.85 49.28 16.95
CA GLN A 34 -105.94 50.16 15.79
C GLN A 34 -107.33 50.18 15.14
N ALA A 35 -108.03 49.05 15.16
CA ALA A 35 -109.40 48.94 14.63
C ALA A 35 -110.43 49.67 15.52
N ASN A 36 -110.16 49.78 16.82
CA ASN A 36 -111.03 50.47 17.78
C ASN A 36 -110.56 51.92 17.99
N ALA A 37 -111.10 52.88 17.24
CA ALA A 37 -110.66 54.28 17.25
C ALA A 37 -110.64 54.95 18.65
N PRO A 38 -111.63 54.74 19.55
CA PRO A 38 -111.55 55.18 20.94
C PRO A 38 -110.34 54.62 21.71
N LEU A 39 -110.04 53.33 21.56
CA LEU A 39 -108.88 52.68 22.20
C LEU A 39 -107.55 53.14 21.59
N ALA A 40 -107.48 53.26 20.27
CA ALA A 40 -106.32 53.79 19.56
C ALA A 40 -105.95 55.16 20.12
N LYS A 41 -106.93 56.07 20.20
CA LYS A 41 -106.75 57.41 20.76
C LYS A 41 -106.24 57.32 22.20
N LEU A 42 -106.87 56.53 23.06
CA LEU A 42 -106.48 56.37 24.47
C LEU A 42 -105.03 55.85 24.62
N CYS A 43 -104.63 54.89 23.78
CA CYS A 43 -103.30 54.28 23.83
C CYS A 43 -102.20 55.23 23.32
N THR A 44 -102.52 56.11 22.37
CA THR A 44 -101.57 57.07 21.77
C THR A 44 -101.60 58.47 22.38
N ILE A 45 -102.45 58.74 23.39
CA ILE A 45 -102.44 60.00 24.14
C ILE A 45 -101.02 60.30 24.63
N GLY A 46 -100.54 61.53 24.43
CA GLY A 46 -99.21 61.96 24.83
C GLY A 46 -98.07 61.61 23.84
N GLY A 47 -98.41 61.19 22.61
CA GLY A 47 -97.41 60.89 21.57
C GLY A 47 -96.80 59.48 21.66
N HIS A 48 -97.37 58.62 22.50
CA HIS A 48 -96.94 57.22 22.60
C HIS A 48 -97.24 56.45 21.31
N ARG A 49 -96.27 55.66 20.86
CA ARG A 49 -96.44 54.72 19.74
C ARG A 49 -96.90 53.36 20.24
N LEU A 50 -97.65 52.65 19.40
CA LEU A 50 -98.02 51.25 19.63
C LEU A 50 -96.80 50.36 19.33
N GLU A 51 -95.95 50.18 20.33
CA GLU A 51 -94.73 49.37 20.27
C GLU A 51 -94.77 48.20 21.27
N PRO A 52 -94.11 47.06 20.98
CA PRO A 52 -94.14 45.87 21.84
C PRO A 52 -93.67 46.15 23.27
N ASN A 53 -92.70 47.06 23.44
CA ASN A 53 -92.15 47.49 24.73
C ASN A 53 -93.18 48.23 25.62
N LYS A 54 -94.33 48.67 25.09
CA LYS A 54 -95.42 49.32 25.81
C LYS A 54 -96.64 48.42 26.02
N ARG A 55 -96.52 47.12 25.72
CA ARG A 55 -97.59 46.13 25.84
C ARG A 55 -98.31 46.17 27.19
N GLU A 56 -97.59 46.12 28.29
CA GLU A 56 -98.17 46.11 29.64
C GLU A 56 -99.03 47.37 29.93
N ARG A 57 -98.59 48.54 29.44
CA ARG A 57 -99.37 49.78 29.56
C ARG A 57 -100.67 49.70 28.75
N ILE A 58 -100.59 49.15 27.55
CA ILE A 58 -101.73 49.02 26.63
C ILE A 58 -102.75 48.01 27.20
N GLU A 59 -102.29 46.86 27.68
CA GLU A 59 -103.14 45.87 28.36
C GLU A 59 -103.84 46.48 29.57
N LYS A 60 -103.14 47.26 30.40
CA LYS A 60 -103.76 47.98 31.54
C LYS A 60 -104.84 48.98 31.11
N LEU A 61 -104.67 49.65 29.97
CA LEU A 61 -105.67 50.58 29.43
C LEU A 61 -106.91 49.83 28.91
N ILE A 62 -106.70 48.74 28.16
CA ILE A 62 -107.80 47.90 27.65
C ILE A 62 -108.56 47.26 28.81
N PHE A 63 -107.86 46.75 29.82
CA PHE A 63 -108.44 46.21 31.05
C PHE A 63 -109.28 47.27 31.78
N ARG A 64 -108.77 48.49 31.94
CA ARG A 64 -109.50 49.57 32.62
C ARG A 64 -110.80 49.94 31.89
N GLU A 65 -110.78 49.98 30.55
CA GLU A 65 -111.99 50.23 29.77
C GLU A 65 -112.97 49.05 29.84
N ALA A 66 -112.47 47.80 29.84
CA ALA A 66 -113.31 46.62 30.06
C ALA A 66 -113.98 46.63 31.43
N GLN A 67 -113.23 47.00 32.47
CA GLN A 67 -113.73 47.11 33.84
C GLN A 67 -114.79 48.21 33.99
N LYS A 68 -114.63 49.37 33.31
CA LYS A 68 -115.65 50.43 33.28
C LYS A 68 -116.94 49.98 32.60
N ALA A 69 -116.82 49.10 31.60
CA ALA A 69 -117.94 48.49 30.92
C ALA A 69 -118.49 47.25 31.65
N GLU A 70 -118.04 46.98 32.88
CA GLU A 70 -118.42 45.81 33.69
C GLU A 70 -118.20 44.48 32.96
N PHE A 71 -117.19 44.41 32.08
CA PHE A 71 -116.92 43.25 31.22
C PHE A 71 -118.10 42.86 30.31
N SER A 72 -118.86 43.84 29.82
CA SER A 72 -119.99 43.60 28.93
C SER A 72 -119.62 42.91 27.62
N ASP A 73 -120.54 42.09 27.09
CA ASP A 73 -120.41 41.41 25.78
C ASP A 73 -120.00 42.36 24.65
N SER A 74 -120.62 43.54 24.60
CA SER A 74 -120.33 44.57 23.58
C SER A 74 -118.87 45.00 23.54
N TRP A 75 -118.15 44.86 24.65
CA TRP A 75 -116.74 45.21 24.76
C TRP A 75 -115.83 43.98 24.67
N CYS A 76 -116.14 42.93 25.42
CA CYS A 76 -115.31 41.74 25.52
C CYS A 76 -115.34 40.88 24.25
N ASN A 77 -116.44 40.89 23.48
CA ASN A 77 -116.54 40.13 22.22
C ASN A 77 -115.49 40.56 21.18
N GLY A 78 -115.12 41.86 21.14
CA GLY A 78 -114.09 42.34 20.21
C GLY A 78 -112.69 41.82 20.55
N VAL A 79 -112.38 41.69 21.84
CA VAL A 79 -111.13 41.11 22.32
C VAL A 79 -111.14 39.59 22.09
N PHE A 80 -112.25 38.94 22.40
CA PHE A 80 -112.44 37.50 22.16
C PHE A 80 -112.29 37.15 20.67
N ALA A 81 -112.91 37.91 19.77
CA ALA A 81 -112.79 37.71 18.32
C ALA A 81 -111.34 37.85 17.80
N SER A 82 -110.51 38.63 18.51
CA SER A 82 -109.08 38.75 18.19
C SER A 82 -108.24 37.62 18.81
N TRP A 83 -108.71 37.01 19.90
CA TRP A 83 -108.05 35.94 20.65
C TRP A 83 -108.36 34.56 20.08
N TYR A 84 -109.61 34.32 19.72
CA TYR A 84 -110.10 33.01 19.31
C TYR A 84 -109.33 32.42 18.11
N PRO A 85 -109.05 33.17 17.01
CA PRO A 85 -108.28 32.65 15.88
C PRO A 85 -106.80 32.39 16.18
N VAL A 86 -106.23 32.96 17.25
CA VAL A 86 -104.83 32.73 17.65
C VAL A 86 -104.64 31.29 18.11
N HIS A 87 -105.66 30.71 18.73
CA HIS A 87 -105.62 29.33 19.24
C HIS A 87 -106.07 28.36 18.16
N GLU A 88 -105.25 28.20 17.12
CA GLU A 88 -105.58 27.49 15.87
C GLU A 88 -106.20 26.09 16.07
N VAL A 89 -105.71 25.32 17.05
CA VAL A 89 -106.22 23.97 17.33
C VAL A 89 -107.65 24.01 17.89
N LEU A 90 -107.91 24.90 18.87
CA LEU A 90 -109.22 25.06 19.49
C LEU A 90 -110.22 25.68 18.50
N HIS A 91 -109.80 26.75 17.83
CA HIS A 91 -110.56 27.42 16.79
C HIS A 91 -110.92 26.47 15.66
N GLY A 92 -109.94 25.75 15.10
CA GLY A 92 -110.16 24.81 14.01
C GLY A 92 -111.12 23.69 14.41
N SER A 93 -110.98 23.13 15.61
CA SER A 93 -111.86 22.03 16.07
C SER A 93 -113.31 22.49 16.21
N LEU A 94 -113.55 23.65 16.82
CA LEU A 94 -114.89 24.19 17.04
C LEU A 94 -115.52 24.73 15.75
N GLU A 95 -114.79 25.52 14.95
CA GLU A 95 -115.31 26.07 13.69
C GLU A 95 -115.62 24.98 12.66
N ASN A 96 -114.78 23.95 12.55
CA ASN A 96 -115.05 22.83 11.65
C ASN A 96 -116.34 22.10 12.06
N TYR A 97 -116.60 21.97 13.35
CA TYR A 97 -117.84 21.40 13.84
C TYR A 97 -119.04 22.32 13.57
N PHE A 98 -118.96 23.61 13.88
CA PHE A 98 -120.07 24.55 13.65
C PHE A 98 -120.41 24.76 12.17
N HIS A 99 -119.46 24.56 11.26
CA HIS A 99 -119.70 24.58 9.82
C HIS A 99 -120.07 23.22 9.21
N SER A 100 -120.00 22.14 9.99
CA SER A 100 -120.31 20.79 9.54
C SER A 100 -121.81 20.59 9.27
N ASP A 101 -122.12 19.64 8.39
CA ASP A 101 -123.51 19.25 8.13
C ASP A 101 -124.14 18.54 9.35
N GLU A 102 -123.31 17.92 10.21
CA GLU A 102 -123.71 17.36 11.51
C GLU A 102 -124.32 18.44 12.42
N TYR A 103 -123.68 19.60 12.52
CA TYR A 103 -124.18 20.70 13.35
C TYR A 103 -125.41 21.39 12.77
N LYS A 104 -125.49 21.53 11.44
CA LYS A 104 -126.70 22.09 10.78
C LYS A 104 -127.93 21.24 11.05
N ALA A 105 -127.81 19.91 10.96
CA ALA A 105 -128.89 18.99 11.28
C ALA A 105 -129.29 19.06 12.77
N TYR A 106 -128.30 19.16 13.67
CA TYR A 106 -128.55 19.35 15.10
C TYR A 106 -129.31 20.67 15.38
N ARG A 107 -128.92 21.76 14.71
CA ARG A 107 -129.58 23.07 14.84
C ARG A 107 -131.05 23.03 14.42
N GLU A 108 -131.37 22.37 13.32
CA GLU A 108 -132.74 22.19 12.83
C GLU A 108 -133.58 21.34 13.79
N ALA A 109 -133.00 20.26 14.32
CA ALA A 109 -133.68 19.36 15.26
C ALA A 109 -134.02 20.05 16.60
N GLU A 110 -133.09 20.83 17.15
CA GLU A 110 -133.22 21.51 18.44
C GLU A 110 -133.87 22.91 18.35
N LYS A 111 -134.24 23.37 17.14
CA LYS A 111 -134.84 24.69 16.87
C LYS A 111 -134.04 25.87 17.44
N LEU A 112 -132.73 25.83 17.26
CA LEU A 112 -131.83 26.89 17.73
C LEU A 112 -131.89 28.13 16.80
N GLY A 113 -131.85 29.34 17.36
CA GLY A 113 -131.85 30.59 16.59
C GLY A 113 -130.57 30.82 15.77
N GLU A 114 -130.57 31.82 14.88
CA GLU A 114 -129.43 32.14 14.00
C GLU A 114 -128.14 32.53 14.75
N ASP A 115 -128.27 33.03 15.98
CA ASP A 115 -127.16 33.46 16.84
C ASP A 115 -126.89 32.51 18.03
N ASP A 116 -127.59 31.37 18.11
CA ASP A 116 -127.47 30.41 19.22
C ASP A 116 -126.46 29.32 18.91
N TYR A 117 -125.22 29.49 19.38
CA TYR A 117 -124.19 28.45 19.30
C TYR A 117 -124.25 27.57 20.55
N VAL A 118 -124.37 26.25 20.38
CA VAL A 118 -124.47 25.28 21.47
C VAL A 118 -123.60 24.06 21.16
N LEU A 119 -122.82 23.58 22.13
CA LEU A 119 -122.05 22.34 21.98
C LEU A 119 -122.78 21.17 22.65
N PRO A 120 -123.14 20.10 21.93
CA PRO A 120 -123.71 18.89 22.55
C PRO A 120 -122.71 18.23 23.51
N ASP A 121 -123.20 17.55 24.55
CA ASP A 121 -122.34 16.95 25.58
C ASP A 121 -121.34 15.93 25.03
N ALA A 122 -121.71 15.17 23.98
CA ALA A 122 -120.81 14.22 23.33
C ALA A 122 -119.61 14.92 22.67
N LYS A 123 -119.85 16.06 22.00
CA LYS A 123 -118.80 16.86 21.35
C LYS A 123 -118.00 17.68 22.35
N PHE A 124 -118.64 18.13 23.42
CA PHE A 124 -117.93 18.73 24.55
C PHE A 124 -116.92 17.75 25.16
N ALA A 125 -117.30 16.49 25.39
CA ALA A 125 -116.38 15.48 25.91
C ALA A 125 -115.23 15.13 24.94
N GLU A 126 -115.45 15.26 23.63
CA GLU A 126 -114.42 15.04 22.61
C GLU A 126 -113.40 16.18 22.56
N TYR A 127 -113.86 17.43 22.64
CA TYR A 127 -113.01 18.61 22.49
C TYR A 127 -112.41 19.13 23.81
N PHE A 128 -113.04 18.87 24.95
CA PHE A 128 -112.56 19.36 26.25
C PHE A 128 -111.28 18.62 26.68
N VAL A 129 -110.17 19.37 26.78
CA VAL A 129 -108.87 18.89 27.23
C VAL A 129 -108.45 19.67 28.47
N VAL A 130 -108.06 18.94 29.53
CA VAL A 130 -107.67 19.52 30.84
C VAL A 130 -106.44 20.43 30.73
N ASP A 131 -105.50 20.14 29.82
CA ASP A 131 -104.34 21.00 29.54
C ASP A 131 -104.74 22.39 29.00
N ASP A 132 -105.94 22.53 28.40
CA ASP A 132 -106.46 23.78 27.82
C ASP A 132 -107.54 24.44 28.70
N LEU A 133 -107.62 24.07 29.98
CA LEU A 133 -108.69 24.49 30.90
C LEU A 133 -108.83 26.03 30.99
N ASP A 134 -107.73 26.78 30.94
CA ASP A 134 -107.75 28.24 30.91
C ASP A 134 -108.42 28.82 29.63
N LYS A 135 -108.24 28.17 28.48
CA LYS A 135 -108.89 28.55 27.21
C LYS A 135 -110.39 28.24 27.25
N TRP A 136 -110.77 27.10 27.84
CA TRP A 136 -112.17 26.73 28.05
C TRP A 136 -112.88 27.67 29.03
N ARG A 137 -112.18 28.21 30.04
CA ARG A 137 -112.69 29.29 30.91
C ARG A 137 -112.94 30.59 30.15
N ILE A 138 -112.05 30.96 29.24
CA ILE A 138 -112.23 32.13 28.36
C ILE A 138 -113.45 31.91 27.45
N LEU A 139 -113.62 30.72 26.87
CA LEU A 139 -114.80 30.37 26.07
C LEU A 139 -116.10 30.46 26.87
N LEU A 140 -116.10 29.96 28.11
CA LEU A 140 -117.25 29.98 29.01
C LEU A 140 -117.68 31.41 29.38
N CYS A 141 -116.74 32.35 29.48
CA CYS A 141 -117.02 33.71 29.96
C CYS A 141 -117.20 34.75 28.85
N PHE A 142 -116.57 34.57 27.68
CA PHE A 142 -116.50 35.61 26.66
C PHE A 142 -116.85 35.15 25.24
N SER A 143 -117.20 33.86 25.03
CA SER A 143 -117.62 33.39 23.70
C SER A 143 -119.14 33.34 23.54
N PRO A 144 -119.68 33.50 22.32
CA PRO A 144 -121.11 33.37 22.08
C PRO A 144 -121.66 31.93 22.30
N LEU A 145 -120.80 30.96 22.64
CA LEU A 145 -121.17 29.58 22.88
C LEU A 145 -121.92 29.43 24.21
N LYS A 146 -123.08 28.79 24.17
CA LYS A 146 -123.88 28.50 25.36
C LYS A 146 -123.53 27.11 25.89
N PHE A 147 -123.20 27.06 27.19
CA PHE A 147 -122.85 25.81 27.87
C PHE A 147 -123.98 25.30 28.76
N SER A 148 -124.07 23.98 28.92
CA SER A 148 -124.92 23.38 29.96
C SER A 148 -124.32 23.61 31.36
N LYS A 149 -125.13 23.50 32.42
CA LYS A 149 -124.63 23.66 33.80
C LYS A 149 -123.58 22.61 34.16
N GLU A 150 -123.69 21.41 33.61
CA GLU A 150 -122.75 20.31 33.83
C GLU A 150 -121.42 20.54 33.08
N GLN A 151 -121.48 21.07 31.86
CA GLN A 151 -120.29 21.47 31.11
C GLN A 151 -119.54 22.60 31.84
N ALA A 152 -120.26 23.62 32.30
CA ALA A 152 -119.66 24.72 33.06
C ALA A 152 -119.00 24.23 34.36
N ALA A 153 -119.61 23.29 35.08
CA ALA A 153 -119.02 22.71 36.28
C ALA A 153 -117.71 21.96 36.00
N LYS A 154 -117.62 21.24 34.87
CA LYS A 154 -116.38 20.55 34.44
C LYS A 154 -115.27 21.52 34.06
N ILE A 155 -115.59 22.63 33.38
CA ILE A 155 -114.60 23.68 33.02
C ILE A 155 -114.02 24.36 34.29
N LEU A 156 -114.80 24.41 35.36
CA LEU A 156 -114.42 25.07 36.61
C LEU A 156 -113.70 24.16 37.62
N ASP A 157 -113.54 22.87 37.34
CA ASP A 157 -112.89 21.91 38.25
C ASP A 157 -111.34 21.95 38.15
N ASP A 158 -110.69 22.66 39.08
CA ASP A 158 -109.22 22.79 39.17
C ASP A 158 -108.49 21.51 39.62
N SER A 159 -109.21 20.49 40.11
CA SER A 159 -108.57 19.31 40.71
C SER A 159 -107.84 18.43 39.68
N GLN A 160 -108.31 18.42 38.43
CA GLN A 160 -107.75 17.57 37.36
C GLN A 160 -106.43 18.13 36.79
N GLY A 161 -106.29 19.45 36.67
CA GLY A 161 -105.06 20.07 36.14
C GLY A 161 -103.86 19.93 37.08
N ASN A 162 -104.08 20.01 38.40
CA ASN A 162 -103.02 19.90 39.39
C ASN A 162 -102.36 18.51 39.42
N ALA A 163 -103.11 17.44 39.17
CA ALA A 163 -102.57 16.08 39.10
C ALA A 163 -101.63 15.85 37.90
N GLN A 164 -101.95 16.44 36.75
CA GLN A 164 -101.12 16.34 35.55
C GLN A 164 -99.80 17.13 35.68
N LEU A 165 -99.84 18.31 36.31
CA LEU A 165 -98.65 19.12 36.58
C LEU A 165 -97.65 18.42 37.50
N LEU A 166 -98.12 17.75 38.55
CA LEU A 166 -97.26 16.98 39.46
C LEU A 166 -96.55 15.82 38.75
N THR A 167 -97.21 15.19 37.78
CA THR A 167 -96.63 14.11 36.98
C THR A 167 -95.53 14.65 36.08
N LYS A 168 -95.79 15.74 35.35
CA LYS A 168 -94.80 16.44 34.50
C LYS A 168 -93.57 16.90 35.31
N LEU A 169 -93.77 17.42 36.52
CA LEU A 169 -92.69 17.83 37.42
C LEU A 169 -91.75 16.66 37.76
N LYS A 170 -92.32 15.50 38.07
CA LYS A 170 -91.56 14.30 38.42
C LYS A 170 -90.74 13.77 37.23
N ASP A 171 -91.29 13.83 36.02
CA ASP A 171 -90.58 13.42 34.82
C ASP A 171 -89.39 14.33 34.53
N VAL A 172 -89.56 15.64 34.66
CA VAL A 172 -88.49 16.63 34.50
C VAL A 172 -87.39 16.47 35.55
N GLU A 173 -87.73 16.15 36.80
CA GLU A 173 -86.75 15.87 37.84
C GLU A 173 -85.90 14.64 37.51
N ASN A 174 -86.52 13.56 37.02
CA ASN A 174 -85.80 12.36 36.59
C ASN A 174 -84.85 12.64 35.42
N GLU A 175 -85.31 13.37 34.39
CA GLU A 175 -84.46 13.75 33.26
C GLU A 175 -83.27 14.60 33.71
N ARG A 176 -83.49 15.53 34.64
CA ARG A 176 -82.41 16.36 35.20
C ARG A 176 -81.36 15.51 35.91
N GLU A 177 -81.77 14.53 36.71
CA GLU A 177 -80.83 13.63 37.39
C GLU A 177 -80.01 12.79 36.41
N GLU A 178 -80.65 12.25 35.37
CA GLU A 178 -79.95 11.49 34.33
C GLU A 178 -78.93 12.34 33.56
N LEU A 179 -79.31 13.56 33.18
CA LEU A 179 -78.42 14.50 32.52
C LEU A 179 -77.24 14.89 33.43
N SER A 180 -77.49 15.10 34.72
CA SER A 180 -76.43 15.36 35.69
C SER A 180 -75.42 14.21 35.79
N ARG A 181 -75.91 12.96 35.84
CA ARG A 181 -75.03 11.77 35.85
C ARG A 181 -74.21 11.65 34.57
N LYS A 182 -74.82 11.87 33.40
CA LYS A 182 -74.11 11.86 32.10
C LYS A 182 -73.05 12.97 32.04
N ALA A 183 -73.37 14.17 32.50
CA ALA A 183 -72.43 15.28 32.55
C ALA A 183 -71.20 14.96 33.43
N ALA A 184 -71.42 14.34 34.59
CA ALA A 184 -70.32 13.92 35.47
C ALA A 184 -69.42 12.84 34.84
N GLN A 185 -70.01 11.86 34.14
CA GLN A 185 -69.26 10.84 33.40
C GLN A 185 -68.40 11.45 32.29
N LEU A 186 -68.99 12.33 31.46
CA LEU A 186 -68.27 13.02 30.39
C LEU A 186 -67.15 13.91 30.92
N ALA A 187 -67.37 14.59 32.06
CA ALA A 187 -66.32 15.37 32.71
C ALA A 187 -65.14 14.50 33.16
N ALA A 188 -65.40 13.33 33.75
CA ALA A 188 -64.36 12.40 34.16
C ALA A 188 -63.58 11.81 32.97
N GLU A 189 -64.25 11.53 31.85
CA GLU A 189 -63.59 11.09 30.62
C GLU A 189 -62.74 12.20 30.00
N ALA A 190 -63.23 13.44 29.99
CA ALA A 190 -62.46 14.59 29.50
C ALA A 190 -61.19 14.82 30.32
N GLU A 191 -61.26 14.68 31.65
CA GLU A 191 -60.10 14.77 32.55
C GLU A 191 -59.06 13.69 32.23
N LYS A 192 -59.50 12.43 32.05
CA LYS A 192 -58.62 11.31 31.65
C LYS A 192 -57.96 11.54 30.30
N LEU A 193 -58.70 12.07 29.32
CA LEU A 193 -58.15 12.39 27.99
C LEU A 193 -57.12 13.52 28.07
N ARG A 194 -57.36 14.55 28.88
CA ARG A 194 -56.36 15.62 29.12
C ARG A 194 -55.08 15.09 29.75
N ALA A 195 -55.19 14.21 30.75
CA ALA A 195 -54.03 13.58 31.38
C ALA A 195 -53.19 12.80 30.35
N LYS A 196 -53.84 11.92 29.56
CA LYS A 196 -53.18 11.17 28.47
C LYS A 196 -52.54 12.08 27.43
N GLN A 197 -53.21 13.18 27.06
CA GLN A 197 -52.67 14.15 26.10
C GLN A 197 -51.42 14.84 26.66
N SER A 198 -51.40 15.15 27.96
CA SER A 198 -50.22 15.73 28.61
C SER A 198 -49.06 14.74 28.68
N GLU A 199 -49.32 13.48 29.02
CA GLU A 199 -48.31 12.41 29.04
C GLU A 199 -47.69 12.21 27.66
N ALA A 200 -48.51 12.04 26.63
CA ALA A 200 -48.06 11.92 25.25
C ALA A 200 -47.28 13.17 24.79
N GLY A 201 -47.68 14.36 25.24
CA GLY A 201 -46.95 15.61 24.98
C GLY A 201 -45.53 15.61 25.57
N ASN A 202 -45.38 15.11 26.80
CA ASN A 202 -44.08 14.98 27.48
C ASN A 202 -43.19 13.95 26.78
N GLU A 203 -43.74 12.78 26.43
CA GLU A 203 -43.02 11.74 25.68
C GLU A 203 -42.52 12.27 24.33
N ILE A 204 -43.34 13.03 23.60
CA ILE A 204 -42.93 13.66 22.33
C ILE A 204 -41.76 14.63 22.54
N GLN A 205 -41.75 15.41 23.62
CA GLN A 205 -40.64 16.33 23.91
C GLN A 205 -39.35 15.57 24.24
N GLU A 206 -39.45 14.50 25.02
CA GLU A 206 -38.31 13.66 25.37
C GLU A 206 -37.73 12.96 24.13
N LEU A 207 -38.59 12.38 23.27
CA LEU A 207 -38.19 11.80 22.00
C LEU A 207 -37.54 12.83 21.07
N LYS A 208 -38.04 14.07 21.02
CA LYS A 208 -37.40 15.15 20.26
C LYS A 208 -36.00 15.48 20.79
N LYS A 209 -35.82 15.50 22.11
CA LYS A 209 -34.51 15.72 22.73
C LYS A 209 -33.54 14.58 22.41
N GLN A 210 -33.98 13.34 22.53
CA GLN A 210 -33.19 12.15 22.16
C GLN A 210 -32.81 12.16 20.67
N ASN A 211 -33.74 12.50 19.77
CA ASN A 211 -33.47 12.58 18.33
C ASN A 211 -32.42 13.65 18.00
N ARG A 212 -32.48 14.82 18.66
CA ARG A 212 -31.43 15.85 18.52
C ARG A 212 -30.07 15.36 18.97
N GLN A 213 -30.01 14.65 20.10
CA GLN A 213 -28.76 14.06 20.58
C GLN A 213 -28.20 13.03 19.60
N LEU A 214 -29.03 12.10 19.13
CA LEU A 214 -28.62 11.07 18.16
C LEU A 214 -28.10 11.68 16.86
N ARG A 215 -28.71 12.78 16.38
CA ARG A 215 -28.20 13.50 15.21
C ARG A 215 -26.83 14.11 15.45
N GLN A 216 -26.61 14.73 16.62
CA GLN A 216 -25.29 15.26 16.98
C GLN A 216 -24.24 14.15 17.08
N ASP A 217 -24.59 13.02 17.68
CA ASP A 217 -23.69 11.87 17.80
C ASP A 217 -23.36 11.28 16.42
N GLN A 218 -24.35 11.22 15.52
CA GLN A 218 -24.17 10.80 14.13
C GLN A 218 -23.24 11.75 13.37
N ASP A 219 -23.43 13.07 13.49
CA ASP A 219 -22.57 14.07 12.85
C ASP A 219 -21.11 13.97 13.38
N GLN A 220 -20.93 13.77 14.69
CA GLN A 220 -19.61 13.56 15.28
C GLN A 220 -18.95 12.27 14.79
N ALA A 221 -19.71 11.18 14.69
CA ALA A 221 -19.20 9.91 14.16
C ALA A 221 -18.80 10.04 12.69
N GLN A 222 -19.60 10.76 11.89
CA GLN A 222 -19.30 11.04 10.49
C GLN A 222 -18.01 11.86 10.34
N GLN A 223 -17.82 12.91 11.13
CA GLN A 223 -16.59 13.70 11.14
C GLN A 223 -15.36 12.87 11.51
N LYS A 224 -15.48 11.98 12.51
CA LYS A 224 -14.39 11.04 12.87
C LYS A 224 -14.09 10.05 11.74
N LEU A 225 -15.11 9.57 11.04
CA LEU A 225 -14.92 8.68 9.89
C LEU A 225 -14.18 9.41 8.77
N GLU A 226 -14.56 10.65 8.46
CA GLU A 226 -13.89 11.48 7.45
C GLU A 226 -12.44 11.76 7.83
N SER A 227 -12.14 12.06 9.10
CA SER A 227 -10.76 12.27 9.56
C SER A 227 -9.92 10.99 9.44
N VAL A 228 -10.47 9.84 9.85
CA VAL A 228 -9.79 8.54 9.71
C VAL A 228 -9.56 8.18 8.23
N GLN A 229 -10.52 8.45 7.35
CA GLN A 229 -10.35 8.23 5.91
C GLN A 229 -9.26 9.15 5.32
N ALA A 230 -9.20 10.41 5.76
CA ALA A 230 -8.14 11.33 5.35
C ALA A 230 -6.76 10.85 5.82
N GLU A 231 -6.65 10.39 7.07
CA GLU A 231 -5.41 9.79 7.60
C GLU A 231 -5.03 8.51 6.86
N MET A 232 -5.97 7.61 6.56
CA MET A 232 -5.68 6.41 5.76
C MET A 232 -5.15 6.75 4.38
N ARG A 233 -5.73 7.75 3.69
CA ARG A 233 -5.24 8.20 2.38
C ARG A 233 -3.82 8.76 2.49
N ARG A 234 -3.55 9.56 3.53
CA ARG A 234 -2.22 10.10 3.79
C ARG A 234 -1.21 8.98 4.07
N LEU A 235 -1.54 8.04 4.94
CA LEU A 235 -0.68 6.88 5.25
C LEU A 235 -0.43 6.00 4.02
N ALA A 236 -1.45 5.78 3.19
CA ALA A 236 -1.30 5.04 1.94
C ALA A 236 -0.34 5.75 0.96
N GLN A 237 -0.40 7.08 0.90
CA GLN A 237 0.53 7.88 0.09
C GLN A 237 1.95 7.83 0.65
N GLU A 238 2.13 7.98 1.96
CA GLU A 238 3.43 7.84 2.63
C GLU A 238 4.03 6.45 2.42
N LEU A 239 3.21 5.39 2.49
CA LEU A 239 3.63 4.02 2.22
C LEU A 239 4.07 3.84 0.76
N SER A 240 3.28 4.34 -0.20
CA SER A 240 3.63 4.28 -1.63
C SER A 240 4.92 5.03 -1.93
N GLN A 241 5.17 6.18 -1.29
CA GLN A 241 6.44 6.90 -1.42
C GLN A 241 7.60 6.12 -0.81
N ALA A 242 7.42 5.54 0.37
CA ALA A 242 8.43 4.72 1.01
C ALA A 242 8.80 3.47 0.18
N ASP A 243 7.81 2.82 -0.43
CA ASP A 243 8.01 1.70 -1.34
C ASP A 243 8.74 2.13 -2.62
N GLY A 244 8.42 3.31 -3.17
CA GLY A 244 9.16 3.90 -4.28
C GLY A 244 10.64 4.12 -3.94
N VAL A 245 10.93 4.76 -2.80
CA VAL A 245 12.30 4.98 -2.32
C VAL A 245 13.03 3.65 -2.07
N ARG A 246 12.36 2.64 -1.52
CA ARG A 246 12.92 1.30 -1.33
C ARG A 246 13.25 0.64 -2.67
N ALA A 247 12.34 0.69 -3.64
CA ALA A 247 12.56 0.12 -4.97
C ALA A 247 13.73 0.81 -5.70
N GLU A 248 13.84 2.14 -5.60
CA GLU A 248 14.98 2.88 -6.14
C GLU A 248 16.30 2.49 -5.49
N ARG A 249 16.33 2.35 -4.16
CA ARG A 249 17.52 1.88 -3.43
C ARG A 249 17.89 0.46 -3.80
N GLU A 250 16.92 -0.46 -3.87
CA GLU A 250 17.16 -1.83 -4.32
C GLU A 250 17.73 -1.87 -5.73
N LYS A 251 17.18 -1.07 -6.65
CA LYS A 251 17.69 -0.97 -8.01
C LYS A 251 19.13 -0.43 -8.02
N ALA A 252 19.41 0.64 -7.29
CA ALA A 252 20.75 1.20 -7.19
C ALA A 252 21.77 0.17 -6.65
N LEU A 253 21.39 -0.58 -5.61
CA LEU A 253 22.22 -1.65 -5.06
C LEU A 253 22.43 -2.80 -6.05
N ARG A 254 21.38 -3.21 -6.79
CA ARG A 254 21.52 -4.22 -7.86
C ARG A 254 22.46 -3.74 -8.97
N ASP A 255 22.34 -2.49 -9.39
CA ASP A 255 23.21 -1.90 -10.43
C ASP A 255 24.66 -1.73 -9.95
N GLU A 256 24.88 -1.41 -8.67
CA GLU A 256 26.21 -1.39 -8.06
C GLU A 256 26.81 -2.79 -7.96
N MET A 257 26.05 -3.77 -7.48
CA MET A 257 26.46 -5.18 -7.42
C MET A 257 26.77 -5.76 -8.80
N ALA A 258 25.96 -5.43 -9.82
CA ALA A 258 26.23 -5.83 -11.19
C ALA A 258 27.54 -5.22 -11.72
N ARG A 259 27.80 -3.94 -11.42
CA ARG A 259 29.04 -3.26 -11.78
C ARG A 259 30.26 -3.84 -11.08
N THR A 260 30.18 -4.13 -9.79
CA THR A 260 31.29 -4.76 -9.04
C THR A 260 31.54 -6.18 -9.53
N THR A 261 30.48 -6.97 -9.76
CA THR A 261 30.60 -8.32 -10.31
C THR A 261 31.27 -8.30 -11.69
N ALA A 262 30.85 -7.41 -12.59
CA ALA A 262 31.46 -7.29 -13.91
C ALA A 262 32.94 -6.88 -13.85
N ARG A 263 33.31 -5.97 -12.93
CA ARG A 263 34.72 -5.59 -12.70
C ARG A 263 35.54 -6.77 -12.19
N LEU A 264 35.06 -7.46 -11.16
CA LEU A 264 35.74 -8.64 -10.61
C LEU A 264 35.89 -9.75 -11.65
N GLN A 265 34.86 -9.99 -12.46
CA GLN A 265 34.93 -10.96 -13.55
C GLN A 265 35.98 -10.58 -14.59
N SER A 266 36.04 -9.31 -15.00
CA SER A 266 37.10 -8.80 -15.88
C SER A 266 38.50 -8.96 -15.27
N ASP A 267 38.66 -8.70 -13.97
CA ASP A 267 39.95 -8.89 -13.27
C ASP A 267 40.32 -10.37 -13.20
N CYS A 268 39.37 -11.25 -12.90
CA CYS A 268 39.56 -12.70 -12.95
C CYS A 268 39.99 -13.17 -14.35
N ASP A 269 39.34 -12.68 -15.40
CA ASP A 269 39.69 -13.01 -16.78
C ASP A 269 41.10 -12.52 -17.14
N ARG A 270 41.48 -11.32 -16.68
CA ARG A 270 42.84 -10.80 -16.86
C ARG A 270 43.87 -11.68 -16.15
N VAL A 271 43.65 -11.99 -14.86
CA VAL A 271 44.55 -12.83 -14.07
C VAL A 271 44.64 -14.24 -14.66
N ASN A 272 43.55 -14.81 -15.14
CA ASN A 272 43.56 -16.12 -15.80
C ASN A 272 44.38 -16.10 -17.11
N LYS A 273 44.27 -15.02 -17.91
CA LYS A 273 45.13 -14.84 -19.10
C LYS A 273 46.59 -14.70 -18.74
N GLU A 274 46.91 -13.90 -17.71
CA GLU A 274 48.27 -13.77 -17.21
C GLU A 274 48.81 -15.11 -16.72
N LEU A 275 48.04 -15.86 -15.93
CA LEU A 275 48.40 -17.19 -15.45
C LEU A 275 48.67 -18.16 -16.61
N SER A 276 47.79 -18.21 -17.60
CA SER A 276 47.97 -19.03 -18.80
C SER A 276 49.24 -18.62 -19.57
N SER A 277 49.51 -17.32 -19.70
CA SER A 277 50.72 -16.83 -20.35
C SER A 277 51.99 -17.23 -19.60
N TRP A 278 51.97 -17.17 -18.26
CA TRP A 278 53.08 -17.59 -17.41
C TRP A 278 53.30 -19.11 -17.46
N GLN A 279 52.23 -19.90 -17.49
CA GLN A 279 52.29 -21.34 -17.68
C GLN A 279 52.95 -21.69 -19.03
N SER A 280 52.54 -21.03 -20.12
CA SER A 280 53.17 -21.22 -21.45
C SER A 280 54.65 -20.86 -21.44
N ARG A 281 55.02 -19.69 -20.88
CA ARG A 281 56.42 -19.26 -20.76
C ARG A 281 57.25 -20.23 -19.92
N TYR A 282 56.68 -20.74 -18.83
CA TYR A 282 57.34 -21.73 -17.98
C TYR A 282 57.56 -23.05 -18.73
N GLU A 283 56.57 -23.54 -19.47
CA GLU A 283 56.72 -24.75 -20.30
C GLU A 283 57.75 -24.57 -21.41
N GLU A 284 57.74 -23.43 -22.11
CA GLU A 284 58.74 -23.07 -23.11
C GLU A 284 60.15 -23.04 -22.50
N GLN A 285 60.33 -22.40 -21.34
CA GLN A 285 61.60 -22.34 -20.65
C GLN A 285 62.06 -23.73 -20.15
N ARG A 286 61.14 -24.56 -19.67
CA ARG A 286 61.43 -25.94 -19.29
C ARG A 286 61.92 -26.75 -20.49
N LEU A 287 61.28 -26.61 -21.65
CA LEU A 287 61.71 -27.26 -22.90
C LEU A 287 63.05 -26.72 -23.39
N ALA A 288 63.28 -25.42 -23.32
CA ALA A 288 64.55 -24.79 -23.66
C ALA A 288 65.69 -25.29 -22.77
N ASN A 289 65.48 -25.38 -21.45
CA ASN A 289 66.45 -25.93 -20.52
C ASN A 289 66.76 -27.40 -20.83
N ARG A 290 65.75 -28.22 -21.14
CA ARG A 290 65.96 -29.62 -21.55
C ARG A 290 66.81 -29.72 -22.82
N ARG A 291 66.56 -28.87 -23.82
CA ARG A 291 67.38 -28.82 -25.04
C ARG A 291 68.81 -28.38 -24.75
N LEU A 292 69.01 -27.41 -23.85
CA LEU A 292 70.34 -26.99 -23.43
C LEU A 292 71.07 -28.12 -22.68
N GLU A 293 70.37 -28.87 -21.83
CA GLU A 293 70.93 -30.07 -21.17
C GLU A 293 71.33 -31.14 -22.20
N GLU A 294 70.49 -31.43 -23.19
CA GLU A 294 70.80 -32.36 -24.29
C GLU A 294 72.02 -31.87 -25.09
N GLN A 295 72.07 -30.59 -25.46
CA GLN A 295 73.22 -29.99 -26.14
C GLN A 295 74.51 -30.04 -25.30
N ALA A 296 74.42 -29.81 -23.99
CA ALA A 296 75.56 -29.90 -23.08
C ALA A 296 76.08 -31.34 -22.98
N GLN A 297 75.18 -32.33 -22.95
CA GLN A 297 75.55 -33.75 -22.99
C GLN A 297 76.23 -34.13 -24.31
N ASP A 298 75.69 -33.67 -25.45
CA ASP A 298 76.30 -33.94 -26.76
C ASP A 298 77.66 -33.26 -26.92
N ALA A 299 77.80 -32.01 -26.46
CA ALA A 299 79.08 -31.31 -26.44
C ALA A 299 80.10 -32.03 -25.54
N SER A 300 79.69 -32.54 -24.38
CA SER A 300 80.54 -33.34 -23.50
C SER A 300 80.99 -34.65 -24.17
N ARG A 301 80.10 -35.33 -24.90
CA ARG A 301 80.45 -36.52 -25.69
C ARG A 301 81.44 -36.21 -26.80
N GLN A 302 81.23 -35.11 -27.53
CA GLN A 302 82.15 -34.68 -28.60
C GLN A 302 83.53 -34.32 -28.03
N ALA A 303 83.59 -33.62 -26.89
CA ALA A 303 84.84 -33.33 -26.19
C ALA A 303 85.57 -34.62 -25.79
N ALA A 304 84.86 -35.59 -25.19
CA ALA A 304 85.44 -36.87 -24.83
C ALA A 304 85.98 -37.66 -26.05
N GLN A 305 85.29 -37.60 -27.20
CA GLN A 305 85.77 -38.21 -28.44
C GLN A 305 87.02 -37.49 -28.99
N ALA A 306 87.06 -36.16 -28.93
CA ALA A 306 88.22 -35.38 -29.36
C ALA A 306 89.45 -35.67 -28.48
N ASP A 307 89.27 -35.80 -27.16
CA ASP A 307 90.35 -36.18 -26.24
C ASP A 307 90.89 -37.59 -26.52
N GLN A 308 90.02 -38.55 -26.83
CA GLN A 308 90.45 -39.88 -27.26
C GLN A 308 91.26 -39.85 -28.57
N GLN A 309 90.86 -39.02 -29.53
CA GLN A 309 91.61 -38.84 -30.78
C GLN A 309 92.98 -38.19 -30.54
N ARG A 310 93.05 -37.18 -29.66
CA ARG A 310 94.32 -36.55 -29.28
C ARG A 310 95.28 -37.55 -28.62
N ALA A 311 94.80 -38.35 -27.66
CA ALA A 311 95.61 -39.39 -27.02
C ALA A 311 96.12 -40.44 -28.02
N ALA A 312 95.33 -40.78 -29.05
CA ALA A 312 95.76 -41.71 -30.10
C ALA A 312 96.84 -41.12 -31.02
N VAL A 313 96.80 -39.81 -31.28
CA VAL A 313 97.84 -39.10 -32.05
C VAL A 313 99.13 -39.00 -31.25
N GLU A 314 99.07 -38.63 -29.98
CA GLU A 314 100.22 -38.53 -29.08
C GLU A 314 100.97 -39.86 -28.95
N LYS A 315 100.23 -40.98 -28.86
CA LYS A 315 100.81 -42.33 -28.87
C LYS A 315 101.60 -42.62 -30.16
N ARG A 316 101.12 -42.19 -31.33
CA ARG A 316 101.81 -42.38 -32.62
C ARG A 316 103.06 -41.51 -32.76
N GLU A 317 103.10 -40.33 -32.16
CA GLU A 317 104.32 -39.50 -32.15
C GLU A 317 105.41 -40.15 -31.29
N SER A 318 105.05 -40.69 -30.12
CA SER A 318 106.01 -41.39 -29.23
C SER A 318 106.67 -42.65 -29.83
N GLU A 319 106.07 -43.24 -30.88
CA GLU A 319 106.63 -44.40 -31.59
C GLU A 319 107.71 -44.01 -32.62
N LYS A 320 107.71 -42.76 -33.09
CA LYS A 320 108.70 -42.26 -34.07
C LYS A 320 110.03 -41.87 -33.43
N ASP A 321 110.02 -41.47 -32.16
CA ASP A 321 111.24 -41.11 -31.42
C ASP A 321 112.16 -42.33 -31.17
N LYS A 322 111.64 -43.56 -31.24
CA LYS A 322 112.40 -44.81 -30.97
C LYS A 322 113.28 -45.31 -32.13
N PHE A 323 113.24 -44.66 -33.30
CA PHE A 323 114.05 -45.06 -34.46
C PHE A 323 115.54 -44.68 -34.30
N ALA A 324 115.83 -43.55 -33.64
CA ALA A 324 117.20 -43.09 -33.40
C ALA A 324 117.97 -44.00 -32.41
N ASP A 325 117.29 -44.54 -31.40
CA ASP A 325 117.88 -45.44 -30.39
C ASP A 325 118.23 -46.83 -30.96
N LEU A 326 117.56 -47.23 -32.03
CA LEU A 326 117.75 -48.54 -32.70
C LEU A 326 119.02 -48.57 -33.56
N VAL A 327 119.49 -47.42 -34.06
CA VAL A 327 120.72 -47.28 -34.85
C VAL A 327 121.94 -47.14 -33.93
N LEU A 328 121.81 -46.39 -32.84
CA LEU A 328 122.93 -46.09 -31.94
C LEU A 328 123.32 -47.29 -31.05
N SER A 329 122.40 -48.21 -30.77
CA SER A 329 122.65 -49.42 -29.97
C SER A 329 123.49 -50.51 -30.68
N ARG A 330 123.79 -50.36 -31.99
CA ARG A 330 124.55 -51.34 -32.78
C ARG A 330 126.05 -51.06 -32.90
N ILE A 331 126.56 -49.94 -32.37
CA ILE A 331 127.99 -49.59 -32.52
C ILE A 331 128.81 -49.95 -31.26
N ASP A 332 129.90 -50.68 -31.48
CA ASP A 332 130.85 -51.10 -30.45
C ASP A 332 131.84 -49.96 -30.14
N TRP A 333 131.48 -49.14 -29.16
CA TRP A 333 132.23 -47.94 -28.76
C TRP A 333 133.66 -48.22 -28.26
N ALA A 334 133.94 -49.42 -27.74
CA ALA A 334 135.27 -49.80 -27.29
C ALA A 334 136.26 -49.96 -28.45
N LYS A 335 135.78 -50.45 -29.61
CA LYS A 335 136.55 -50.53 -30.85
C LYS A 335 136.83 -49.16 -31.47
N VAL A 336 135.85 -48.26 -31.42
CA VAL A 336 135.97 -46.89 -31.96
C VAL A 336 137.03 -46.09 -31.19
N GLY A 337 137.08 -46.21 -29.86
CA GLY A 337 138.09 -45.52 -29.05
C GLY A 337 139.54 -46.00 -29.29
N GLY A 338 139.75 -47.24 -29.72
CA GLY A 338 141.07 -47.80 -30.02
C GLY A 338 141.64 -47.40 -31.38
N ALA A 339 140.78 -47.02 -32.34
CA ALA A 339 141.17 -46.70 -33.71
C ALA A 339 141.58 -45.23 -33.93
N MET A 340 141.27 -44.33 -32.99
CA MET A 340 141.45 -42.88 -33.19
C MET A 340 142.83 -42.35 -32.73
N LYS A 341 143.57 -41.72 -33.66
CA LYS A 341 144.79 -40.94 -33.36
C LYS A 341 144.42 -39.56 -32.78
N MET A 342 143.96 -39.52 -31.52
CA MET A 342 143.59 -38.27 -30.83
C MET A 342 144.78 -37.51 -30.24
N THR A 343 144.76 -36.17 -30.32
CA THR A 343 145.66 -35.24 -29.59
C THR A 343 145.46 -35.31 -28.07
N PRO A 344 146.47 -34.99 -27.23
CA PRO A 344 146.44 -35.28 -25.79
C PRO A 344 145.27 -34.63 -25.02
N THR A 345 144.88 -33.41 -25.38
CA THR A 345 143.78 -32.68 -24.73
C THR A 345 142.42 -33.29 -25.08
N VAL A 346 142.22 -33.65 -26.35
CA VAL A 346 141.02 -34.34 -26.83
C VAL A 346 140.94 -35.74 -26.23
N ARG A 347 142.07 -36.45 -26.12
CA ARG A 347 142.14 -37.75 -25.46
C ARG A 347 141.76 -37.67 -23.97
N ARG A 348 142.12 -36.59 -23.28
CA ARG A 348 141.74 -36.38 -21.86
C ARG A 348 140.24 -36.14 -21.71
N ASN A 349 139.64 -35.34 -22.59
CA ASN A 349 138.20 -35.08 -22.57
C ASN A 349 137.38 -36.28 -23.05
N PHE A 350 137.86 -36.98 -24.08
CA PHE A 350 137.27 -38.22 -24.60
C PHE A 350 137.38 -39.38 -23.59
N ASN A 351 138.51 -39.52 -22.89
CA ASN A 351 138.64 -40.52 -21.81
C ASN A 351 137.84 -40.14 -20.55
N SER A 352 137.62 -38.85 -20.28
CA SER A 352 136.68 -38.38 -19.26
C SER A 352 135.24 -38.73 -19.64
N LEU A 353 134.89 -38.62 -20.93
CA LEU A 353 133.62 -39.05 -21.52
C LEU A 353 133.46 -40.58 -21.47
N ILE A 354 134.46 -41.35 -21.88
CA ILE A 354 134.46 -42.83 -21.78
C ILE A 354 134.37 -43.29 -20.32
N LYS A 355 135.00 -42.59 -19.36
CA LYS A 355 134.84 -42.86 -17.93
C LYS A 355 133.47 -42.49 -17.36
N ARG A 356 132.73 -41.59 -18.01
CA ARG A 356 131.32 -41.29 -17.68
C ARG A 356 130.34 -42.21 -18.42
N LEU A 357 130.79 -42.81 -19.52
CA LEU A 357 130.06 -43.79 -20.35
C LEU A 357 130.29 -45.25 -19.93
N ASN A 358 131.22 -45.53 -19.01
CA ASN A 358 131.45 -46.85 -18.42
C ASN A 358 131.42 -46.76 -16.90
N TYR A 359 130.31 -47.17 -16.28
CA TYR A 359 130.18 -48.18 -15.21
C TYR A 359 128.82 -48.04 -14.50
N GLU A 360 127.78 -48.60 -15.11
CA GLU A 360 126.83 -49.45 -14.37
C GLU A 360 127.18 -50.91 -14.68
N GLU A 361 126.99 -51.81 -13.71
CA GLU A 361 127.61 -53.15 -13.62
C GLU A 361 127.30 -54.10 -14.81
N ASP A 362 126.30 -53.78 -15.63
CA ASP A 362 125.73 -54.72 -16.59
C ASP A 362 126.33 -54.64 -18.00
N ARG A 363 127.36 -53.80 -18.23
CA ARG A 363 127.98 -53.60 -19.56
C ARG A 363 126.96 -53.29 -20.68
N SER A 364 125.76 -52.83 -20.34
CA SER A 364 124.75 -52.36 -21.28
C SER A 364 124.90 -50.85 -21.47
N LEU A 365 125.24 -50.44 -22.69
CA LEU A 365 125.22 -49.03 -23.11
C LEU A 365 123.78 -48.57 -23.26
N THR A 366 123.20 -47.96 -22.23
CA THR A 366 121.99 -47.13 -22.36
C THR A 366 122.42 -45.76 -22.91
N ILE A 367 122.13 -45.54 -24.19
CA ILE A 367 122.43 -44.30 -24.94
C ILE A 367 121.40 -43.20 -24.61
N GLU A 368 120.55 -43.43 -23.61
CA GLU A 368 119.70 -42.41 -23.00
C GLU A 368 120.58 -41.47 -22.17
N GLY A 369 121.13 -40.43 -22.81
CA GLY A 369 121.71 -39.26 -22.14
C GLY A 369 123.13 -38.83 -22.53
N THR A 370 123.80 -39.45 -23.51
CA THR A 370 125.28 -39.32 -23.59
C THR A 370 125.91 -38.77 -24.88
N LEU A 371 125.15 -38.59 -25.98
CA LEU A 371 125.61 -37.79 -27.14
C LEU A 371 124.59 -36.71 -27.57
N PRO A 372 123.27 -36.97 -27.64
CA PRO A 372 122.28 -35.96 -28.03
C PRO A 372 122.16 -34.82 -27.02
N GLU A 373 122.23 -35.11 -25.71
CA GLU A 373 122.26 -34.08 -24.67
C GLU A 373 123.55 -33.27 -24.70
N PHE A 374 124.70 -33.92 -24.91
CA PHE A 374 125.97 -33.22 -25.07
C PHE A 374 125.95 -32.30 -26.29
N TRP A 375 125.52 -32.81 -27.44
CA TRP A 375 125.33 -32.01 -28.66
C TRP A 375 124.37 -30.84 -28.44
N SER A 376 123.23 -31.10 -27.80
CA SER A 376 122.23 -30.08 -27.49
C SER A 376 122.78 -29.01 -26.55
N LYS A 377 123.63 -29.38 -25.58
CA LYS A 377 124.30 -28.44 -24.70
C LYS A 377 125.30 -27.55 -25.47
N LEU A 378 126.13 -28.13 -26.33
CA LEU A 378 127.08 -27.37 -27.15
C LEU A 378 126.35 -26.37 -28.08
N VAL A 379 125.19 -26.76 -28.64
CA VAL A 379 124.34 -25.89 -29.46
C VAL A 379 123.63 -24.83 -28.60
N LYS A 380 123.22 -25.19 -27.37
CA LYS A 380 122.55 -24.26 -26.46
C LYS A 380 123.47 -23.12 -26.07
N ASP A 381 124.72 -23.40 -25.70
CA ASP A 381 125.68 -22.36 -25.31
C ASP A 381 125.94 -21.36 -26.47
N GLU A 382 125.95 -21.85 -27.72
CA GLU A 382 126.00 -21.00 -28.91
C GLU A 382 124.73 -20.14 -29.06
N LYS A 383 123.54 -20.73 -28.90
CA LYS A 383 122.27 -19.98 -28.95
C LYS A 383 122.18 -18.94 -27.84
N ASP A 384 122.64 -19.27 -26.63
CA ASP A 384 122.64 -18.40 -25.47
C ASP A 384 123.63 -17.24 -25.68
N LEU A 385 124.79 -17.47 -26.32
CA LEU A 385 125.70 -16.40 -26.74
C LEU A 385 125.03 -15.47 -27.78
N VAL A 386 124.41 -16.03 -28.81
CA VAL A 386 123.71 -15.23 -29.84
C VAL A 386 122.55 -14.43 -29.25
N ASP A 387 121.76 -15.01 -28.35
CA ASP A 387 120.66 -14.32 -27.68
C ASP A 387 121.15 -13.23 -26.72
N ASN A 388 122.27 -13.46 -26.04
CA ASN A 388 122.93 -12.43 -25.23
C ASN A 388 123.38 -11.25 -26.11
N ILE A 389 124.09 -11.51 -27.22
CA ILE A 389 124.53 -10.46 -28.15
C ILE A 389 123.33 -9.72 -28.74
N ALA A 390 122.30 -10.43 -29.21
CA ALA A 390 121.11 -9.83 -29.81
C ALA A 390 120.34 -8.93 -28.84
N LYS A 391 120.46 -9.18 -27.53
CA LYS A 391 119.82 -8.41 -26.46
C LYS A 391 120.81 -7.56 -25.68
N SER A 392 122.02 -7.29 -26.19
CA SER A 392 123.08 -6.62 -25.44
C SER A 392 122.63 -5.27 -24.90
N ASN A 393 122.01 -4.42 -25.74
CA ASN A 393 121.47 -3.12 -25.33
C ASN A 393 120.45 -3.21 -24.18
N THR A 394 119.68 -4.30 -24.09
CA THR A 394 118.66 -4.48 -23.06
C THR A 394 119.26 -5.12 -21.80
N ARG A 395 120.20 -6.05 -21.96
CA ARG A 395 120.85 -6.77 -20.87
C ARG A 395 121.91 -5.93 -20.17
N GLU A 396 122.68 -5.12 -20.91
CA GLU A 396 123.64 -4.14 -20.37
C GLU A 396 122.97 -3.14 -19.41
N VAL A 397 121.77 -2.68 -19.76
CA VAL A 397 120.96 -1.78 -18.92
C VAL A 397 120.36 -2.52 -17.72
N GLN A 398 120.03 -3.81 -17.86
CA GLN A 398 119.48 -4.62 -16.77
C GLN A 398 120.51 -5.03 -15.72
N THR A 399 121.74 -5.39 -16.12
CA THR A 399 122.78 -5.78 -15.16
C THR A 399 123.34 -4.60 -14.38
N GLY A 400 123.23 -3.37 -14.91
CA GLY A 400 123.68 -2.15 -14.23
C GLY A 400 125.21 -2.01 -14.10
N ASP A 401 125.96 -3.00 -14.60
CA ASP A 401 127.42 -3.02 -14.71
C ASP A 401 127.79 -3.48 -16.13
N MET A 402 128.29 -2.54 -16.93
CA MET A 402 128.60 -2.76 -18.35
C MET A 402 129.88 -3.58 -18.53
N ASP A 403 130.89 -3.40 -17.67
CA ASP A 403 132.18 -4.07 -17.81
C ASP A 403 132.07 -5.57 -17.49
N ASP A 404 131.31 -5.92 -16.45
CA ASP A 404 131.08 -7.32 -16.06
C ASP A 404 130.28 -8.09 -17.12
N TYR A 405 129.30 -7.43 -17.75
CA TYR A 405 128.54 -7.99 -18.87
C TYR A 405 129.46 -8.34 -20.05
N TRP A 406 130.31 -7.41 -20.50
CA TRP A 406 131.21 -7.66 -21.64
C TRP A 406 132.30 -8.69 -21.33
N ARG A 407 132.78 -8.78 -20.07
CA ARG A 407 133.70 -9.86 -19.65
C ARG A 407 133.04 -11.22 -19.72
N THR A 408 131.83 -11.33 -19.16
CA THR A 408 131.05 -12.58 -19.21
C THR A 408 130.77 -12.98 -20.65
N LEU A 409 130.43 -12.02 -21.52
CA LEU A 409 130.22 -12.28 -22.94
C LEU A 409 131.49 -12.80 -23.62
N ASN A 410 132.66 -12.27 -23.27
CA ASN A 410 133.95 -12.71 -23.82
C ASN A 410 134.31 -14.14 -23.37
N ASP A 411 134.03 -14.49 -22.11
CA ASP A 411 134.20 -15.87 -21.62
C ASP A 411 133.24 -16.83 -22.36
N MET A 412 132.00 -16.41 -22.61
CA MET A 412 131.06 -17.18 -23.43
C MET A 412 131.55 -17.37 -24.88
N PHE A 413 132.22 -16.37 -25.48
CA PHE A 413 132.85 -16.52 -26.80
C PHE A 413 133.95 -17.58 -26.78
N ALA A 414 134.79 -17.61 -25.74
CA ALA A 414 135.84 -18.62 -25.59
C ALA A 414 135.24 -20.03 -25.44
N ASP A 415 134.19 -20.17 -24.62
CA ASP A 415 133.50 -21.44 -24.43
C ASP A 415 132.81 -21.92 -25.72
N VAL A 416 132.16 -21.03 -26.47
CA VAL A 416 131.52 -21.37 -27.75
C VAL A 416 132.56 -21.77 -28.81
N LEU A 417 133.75 -21.16 -28.83
CA LEU A 417 134.85 -21.58 -29.70
C LEU A 417 135.30 -23.02 -29.40
N ILE A 418 135.49 -23.35 -28.13
CA ILE A 418 135.83 -24.72 -27.68
C ILE A 418 134.70 -25.69 -28.05
N ASN A 419 133.45 -25.29 -27.86
CA ASN A 419 132.28 -26.09 -28.19
C ASN A 419 132.15 -26.35 -29.70
N LEU A 420 132.48 -25.36 -30.54
CA LEU A 420 132.55 -25.50 -32.00
C LEU A 420 133.63 -26.48 -32.44
N GLU A 421 134.83 -26.41 -31.84
CA GLU A 421 135.90 -27.37 -32.11
C GLU A 421 135.49 -28.80 -31.70
N ALA A 422 134.87 -28.96 -30.54
CA ALA A 422 134.35 -30.26 -30.08
C ALA A 422 133.28 -30.81 -31.03
N ARG A 423 132.37 -29.97 -31.53
CA ARG A 423 131.37 -30.38 -32.53
C ARG A 423 131.99 -30.74 -33.87
N MET A 424 132.97 -29.99 -34.37
CA MET A 424 133.69 -30.36 -35.60
C MET A 424 134.38 -31.72 -35.44
N ALA A 425 135.04 -31.95 -34.31
CA ALA A 425 135.66 -33.24 -34.04
C ALA A 425 134.62 -34.37 -34.02
N MET A 426 133.48 -34.18 -33.35
CA MET A 426 132.38 -35.16 -33.32
C MET A 426 131.75 -35.39 -34.70
N ILE A 427 131.56 -34.37 -35.52
CA ILE A 427 131.08 -34.53 -36.90
C ILE A 427 132.09 -35.35 -37.70
N GLY A 428 133.39 -35.08 -37.55
CA GLY A 428 134.45 -35.89 -38.17
C GLY A 428 134.37 -37.37 -37.75
N MET A 429 134.13 -37.63 -36.45
CA MET A 429 133.94 -38.99 -35.92
C MET A 429 132.67 -39.64 -36.50
N LEU A 430 131.54 -38.94 -36.49
CA LEU A 430 130.27 -39.45 -37.02
C LEU A 430 130.38 -39.72 -38.51
N GLN A 431 131.05 -38.88 -39.28
CA GLN A 431 131.30 -39.09 -40.70
C GLN A 431 132.15 -40.35 -40.94
N GLU A 432 133.26 -40.52 -40.22
CA GLU A 432 134.08 -41.74 -40.34
C GLU A 432 133.30 -43.01 -39.96
N ILE A 433 132.48 -42.95 -38.91
CA ILE A 433 131.63 -44.07 -38.47
C ILE A 433 130.52 -44.37 -39.50
N PHE A 434 129.86 -43.34 -40.04
CA PHE A 434 128.80 -43.50 -41.04
C PHE A 434 129.32 -44.21 -42.30
N PHE A 435 130.52 -43.85 -42.76
CA PHE A 435 131.14 -44.47 -43.94
C PHE A 435 131.81 -45.83 -43.66
N GLN A 436 132.07 -46.18 -42.39
CA GLN A 436 132.58 -47.51 -42.01
C GLN A 436 131.47 -48.55 -41.73
N GLN A 437 130.22 -48.13 -41.48
CA GLN A 437 129.10 -49.04 -41.14
C GLN A 437 128.00 -49.18 -42.20
N LEU A 438 128.04 -48.43 -43.31
CA LEU A 438 127.14 -48.66 -44.44
C LEU A 438 127.65 -49.80 -45.33
N ALA A 439 126.99 -50.96 -45.26
CA ALA A 439 127.03 -51.99 -46.30
C ALA A 439 125.69 -51.96 -47.08
N ASP A 440 125.73 -52.14 -48.41
CA ASP A 440 124.63 -51.87 -49.35
C ASP A 440 123.30 -52.63 -49.10
N GLU A 441 123.28 -53.62 -48.21
CA GLU A 441 122.09 -54.46 -47.96
C GLU A 441 121.08 -53.85 -46.95
N ASP A 442 121.47 -52.82 -46.17
CA ASP A 442 120.62 -52.21 -45.12
C ASP A 442 119.65 -51.10 -45.64
N LEU A 443 119.55 -50.89 -46.96
CA LEU A 443 118.76 -49.80 -47.58
C LEU A 443 117.48 -50.25 -48.32
N ALA A 444 116.97 -51.46 -48.11
CA ALA A 444 115.77 -51.97 -48.80
C ALA A 444 114.44 -51.72 -48.04
N GLU A 445 113.42 -51.18 -48.74
CA GLU A 445 112.09 -50.82 -48.18
C GLU A 445 111.18 -52.04 -47.85
N PRO A 446 110.45 -52.06 -46.71
CA PRO A 446 109.48 -53.12 -46.40
C PRO A 446 108.07 -52.84 -46.97
N ALA A 447 107.50 -53.78 -47.72
CA ALA A 447 106.18 -53.68 -48.35
C ALA A 447 104.99 -53.98 -47.39
N LEU A 448 103.98 -53.11 -47.38
CA LEU A 448 102.72 -53.21 -46.60
C LEU A 448 101.64 -54.07 -47.29
N GLY A 449 101.00 -54.99 -46.55
CA GLY A 449 99.94 -55.87 -47.03
C GLY A 449 98.56 -55.20 -47.17
N LYS A 450 97.85 -55.48 -48.28
CA LYS A 450 96.56 -54.87 -48.68
C LYS A 450 95.32 -55.49 -48.01
N SER A 451 94.33 -54.63 -47.76
CA SER A 451 92.98 -54.88 -47.23
C SER A 451 92.11 -55.85 -48.04
N LYS A 452 91.13 -56.50 -47.40
CA LYS A 452 89.93 -57.05 -48.07
C LYS A 452 88.64 -56.36 -47.60
N ALA A 453 87.81 -56.03 -48.59
CA ALA A 453 86.61 -55.21 -48.56
C ALA A 453 85.37 -55.95 -48.02
N LYS A 454 84.35 -55.19 -47.58
CA LYS A 454 82.99 -55.69 -47.33
C LYS A 454 81.99 -54.89 -48.18
N LYS A 455 81.22 -55.63 -48.98
CA LYS A 455 80.18 -55.18 -49.91
C LYS A 455 78.99 -54.54 -49.19
N SER A 456 78.50 -53.48 -49.80
CA SER A 456 77.20 -52.82 -49.64
C SER A 456 76.03 -53.72 -50.03
N ASP A 457 74.91 -53.65 -49.31
CA ASP A 457 73.58 -53.74 -49.92
C ASP A 457 72.53 -52.94 -49.13
N LYS A 458 72.03 -51.91 -49.82
CA LYS A 458 70.70 -51.28 -49.85
C LYS A 458 69.99 -50.80 -48.56
N ALA A 459 69.94 -49.47 -48.48
CA ALA A 459 68.89 -48.62 -47.90
C ALA A 459 67.49 -48.98 -48.46
N GLY A 460 66.42 -48.91 -47.66
CA GLY A 460 65.62 -47.69 -47.41
C GLY A 460 64.28 -47.87 -48.15
N GLU A 461 63.09 -47.56 -47.65
CA GLU A 461 62.62 -46.57 -46.67
C GLU A 461 61.31 -47.06 -46.04
N ASN A 462 61.06 -46.64 -44.79
CA ASN A 462 59.76 -46.21 -44.28
C ASN A 462 60.02 -45.14 -43.23
#